data_AF-A0A831VM53-F1
#
_entry.id   AF-A0A831VM53-F1
#
_cell.length_a   1.000
_cell.length_b   1.000
_cell.length_c   1.000
_cell.angle_alpha   90.00
_cell.angle_beta   90.00
_cell.angle_gamma   90.00
#
_symmetry.space_group_name_H-M   'P 1'
#
loop_
_entity.id
_entity.type
_entity.pdbx_description
1 polymer ?
#
loop_
_entity_poly.entity_id
_entity_poly.type
_entity_poly.pdbx_seq_one_letter_code
_entity_poly.pdbx_strand_id
1 'polypeptide(L)'
;MKKLNPEHVKAVVGIVNDCPYFRLLSAQLVSLSWGESHLELEVQQKHFQPYGLVHGGVCASILDAAAFWAVYACFEDVVGLTTVEIKVNYLAPVKEGRLIAKGRCIKAGKSIGLGDATIEDDKGRLVAHGTSTLMVIDSMEIKGQATFPPKFL
;
A
#
# COMPACT_ATOMS: atom_id res chain seq x y z
N MET A 1 7.14 -11.27 18.05
CA MET A 1 6.42 -10.81 16.84
C MET A 1 6.44 -11.93 15.83
N LYS A 2 5.31 -12.21 15.15
CA LYS A 2 5.29 -13.15 14.03
C LYS A 2 6.18 -12.63 12.90
N LYS A 3 6.90 -13.52 12.23
CA LYS A 3 7.81 -13.17 11.14
C LYS A 3 7.19 -13.64 9.83
N LEU A 4 7.02 -12.71 8.89
CA LEU A 4 6.55 -13.05 7.54
C LEU A 4 7.58 -13.96 6.86
N ASN A 5 7.08 -14.94 6.13
CA ASN A 5 7.89 -15.80 5.29
C ASN A 5 8.42 -14.98 4.09
N PRO A 6 9.74 -14.91 3.88
CA PRO A 6 10.33 -14.18 2.75
C PRO A 6 9.82 -14.64 1.38
N GLU A 7 9.55 -15.93 1.20
CA GLU A 7 9.02 -16.46 -0.07
C GLU A 7 7.57 -16.04 -0.28
N HIS A 8 6.78 -15.95 0.79
CA HIS A 8 5.42 -15.40 0.71
C HIS A 8 5.46 -13.92 0.34
N VAL A 9 6.32 -13.14 0.99
CA VAL A 9 6.49 -11.72 0.67
C VAL A 9 6.89 -11.54 -0.79
N LYS A 10 7.83 -12.35 -1.29
CA LYS A 10 8.25 -12.33 -2.70
C LYS A 10 7.09 -12.63 -3.66
N ALA A 11 6.24 -13.61 -3.35
CA ALA A 11 5.07 -13.94 -4.16
C ALA A 11 4.05 -12.78 -4.20
N VAL A 12 3.75 -12.19 -3.03
CA VAL A 12 2.86 -11.03 -2.91
C VAL A 12 3.42 -9.85 -3.71
N VAL A 13 4.68 -9.47 -3.49
CA VAL A 13 5.34 -8.36 -4.17
C VAL A 13 5.31 -8.54 -5.69
N GLY A 14 5.58 -9.75 -6.20
CA GLY A 14 5.50 -10.04 -7.63
C GLY A 14 4.12 -9.76 -8.21
N ILE A 15 3.07 -10.30 -7.59
CA ILE A 15 1.69 -10.13 -8.08
C ILE A 15 1.22 -8.68 -7.97
N VAL A 16 1.58 -7.99 -6.89
CA VAL A 16 1.24 -6.58 -6.70
C VAL A 16 1.89 -5.71 -7.76
N ASN A 17 3.18 -5.88 -7.99
CA ASN A 17 3.93 -5.06 -8.95
C ASN A 17 3.56 -5.37 -10.40
N ASP A 18 3.10 -6.59 -10.70
CA ASP A 18 2.59 -6.97 -12.01
C ASP A 18 1.12 -6.59 -12.25
N CYS A 19 0.39 -6.18 -11.20
CA CYS A 19 -1.02 -5.84 -11.36
C CYS A 19 -1.21 -4.61 -12.27
N PRO A 20 -2.30 -4.54 -13.06
CA PRO A 20 -2.50 -3.45 -14.02
C PRO A 20 -2.49 -2.06 -13.39
N TYR A 21 -3.04 -1.92 -12.18
CA TYR A 21 -3.16 -0.63 -11.51
C TYR A 21 -1.80 -0.09 -11.01
N PHE A 22 -0.95 -0.93 -10.44
CA PHE A 22 0.41 -0.53 -10.03
C PHE A 22 1.27 -0.16 -11.24
N ARG A 23 1.17 -0.94 -12.34
CA ARG A 23 1.83 -0.58 -13.61
C ARG A 23 1.32 0.73 -14.19
N LEU A 24 0.01 0.98 -14.14
CA LEU A 24 -0.59 2.25 -14.58
C LEU A 24 0.01 3.43 -13.81
N LEU A 25 0.17 3.30 -12.50
CA LEU A 25 0.71 4.34 -11.62
C LEU A 25 2.24 4.40 -11.56
N SER A 26 2.97 3.48 -12.20
CA SER A 26 4.42 3.31 -11.96
C SER A 26 4.76 3.14 -10.48
N ALA A 27 3.90 2.45 -9.73
CA ALA A 27 4.06 2.17 -8.31
C ALA A 27 4.65 0.77 -8.09
N GLN A 28 5.37 0.58 -6.99
CA GLN A 28 5.93 -0.69 -6.57
C GLN A 28 5.78 -0.86 -5.06
N LEU A 29 5.36 -2.06 -4.64
CA LEU A 29 5.58 -2.54 -3.27
C LEU A 29 7.03 -2.99 -3.16
N VAL A 30 7.82 -2.25 -2.38
CA VAL A 30 9.27 -2.46 -2.19
C VAL A 30 9.54 -3.43 -1.06
N SER A 31 8.84 -3.28 0.06
CA SER A 31 8.96 -4.21 1.19
C SER A 31 7.66 -4.37 1.96
N LEU A 32 7.54 -5.52 2.62
CA LEU A 32 6.44 -5.89 3.49
C LEU A 32 7.01 -6.57 4.73
N SER A 33 6.66 -6.05 5.90
CA SER A 33 7.08 -6.57 7.20
C SER A 33 5.85 -6.67 8.12
N TRP A 34 6.01 -7.23 9.34
CA TRP A 34 4.89 -7.34 10.26
C TRP A 34 4.35 -5.96 10.63
N GLY A 35 3.15 -5.64 10.14
CA GLY A 35 2.47 -4.38 10.41
C GLY A 35 3.04 -3.17 9.67
N GLU A 36 3.93 -3.37 8.70
CA GLU A 36 4.53 -2.28 7.95
C GLU A 36 4.62 -2.62 6.45
N SER A 37 4.51 -1.59 5.63
CA SER A 37 4.74 -1.69 4.18
C SER A 37 5.50 -0.48 3.67
N HIS A 38 6.21 -0.66 2.56
CA HIS A 38 6.92 0.40 1.87
C HIS A 38 6.61 0.33 0.39
N LEU A 39 6.03 1.40 -0.16
CA LEU A 39 5.76 1.56 -1.57
C LEU A 39 6.53 2.76 -2.13
N GLU A 40 6.94 2.65 -3.38
CA GLU A 40 7.55 3.74 -4.12
C GLU A 40 6.78 3.99 -5.42
N LEU A 41 6.70 5.24 -5.86
CA LEU A 41 6.12 5.63 -7.13
C LEU A 41 7.03 6.63 -7.84
N GLU A 42 7.42 6.30 -9.08
CA GLU A 42 8.19 7.21 -9.94
C GLU A 42 7.24 8.23 -10.59
N VAL A 43 7.45 9.52 -10.31
CA VAL A 43 6.58 10.58 -10.84
C VAL A 43 6.80 10.74 -12.34
N GLN A 44 5.71 10.71 -13.10
CA GLN A 44 5.72 10.82 -14.56
C GLN A 44 4.63 11.81 -15.01
N GLN A 45 4.73 12.31 -16.23
CA GLN A 45 3.77 13.28 -16.78
C GLN A 45 2.32 12.78 -16.74
N LYS A 46 2.10 11.46 -16.87
CA LYS A 46 0.77 10.82 -16.76
C LYS A 46 0.11 10.99 -15.38
N HIS A 47 0.87 11.40 -14.36
CA HIS A 47 0.38 11.64 -13.00
C HIS A 47 -0.08 13.08 -12.78
N PHE A 48 0.09 13.96 -13.76
CA PHE A 48 -0.15 15.38 -13.56
C PHE A 48 -1.62 15.77 -13.70
N GLN A 49 -2.06 16.65 -12.81
CA GLN A 49 -3.28 17.43 -12.96
C GLN A 49 -3.01 18.70 -13.82
N PRO A 50 -4.03 19.45 -14.28
CA PRO A 50 -3.89 20.56 -15.22
C PRO A 50 -2.86 21.67 -14.91
N TYR A 51 -2.51 21.90 -13.64
CA TYR A 51 -1.44 22.83 -13.23
C TYR A 51 -0.03 22.22 -13.27
N GLY A 52 0.14 21.02 -13.82
CA GLY A 52 1.46 20.37 -14.00
C GLY A 52 2.08 19.84 -12.71
N LEU A 53 1.26 19.53 -11.70
CA LEU A 53 1.67 18.88 -10.45
C LEU A 53 1.02 17.50 -10.35
N VAL A 54 1.54 16.63 -9.49
CA VAL A 54 0.93 15.32 -9.22
C VAL A 54 -0.53 15.50 -8.74
N HIS A 55 -1.47 14.77 -9.35
CA HIS A 55 -2.87 14.76 -8.96
C HIS A 55 -3.03 14.12 -7.57
N GLY A 56 -3.87 14.70 -6.71
CA GLY A 56 -4.07 14.19 -5.33
C GLY A 56 -4.50 12.72 -5.27
N GLY A 57 -5.25 12.26 -6.26
CA GLY A 57 -5.63 10.84 -6.40
C GLY A 57 -4.46 9.86 -6.55
N VAL A 58 -3.29 10.29 -7.05
CA VAL A 58 -2.08 9.46 -7.09
C VAL A 58 -1.57 9.24 -5.67
N CYS A 59 -1.45 10.32 -4.89
CA CYS A 59 -1.09 10.24 -3.48
C CYS A 59 -2.12 9.42 -2.69
N ALA A 60 -3.42 9.63 -2.90
CA ALA A 60 -4.46 8.84 -2.24
C ALA A 60 -4.34 7.34 -2.56
N SER A 61 -4.04 6.99 -3.81
CA SER A 61 -3.90 5.59 -4.24
C SER A 61 -2.72 4.88 -3.57
N ILE A 62 -1.54 5.50 -3.55
CA ILE A 62 -0.36 4.87 -2.93
C ILE A 62 -0.43 4.89 -1.41
N LEU A 63 -1.12 5.88 -0.82
CA LEU A 63 -1.39 5.92 0.62
C LEU A 63 -2.29 4.78 1.04
N ASP A 64 -3.40 4.59 0.34
CA ASP A 64 -4.34 3.50 0.59
C ASP A 64 -3.64 2.14 0.45
N ALA A 65 -2.90 1.95 -0.64
CA ALA A 65 -2.15 0.72 -0.86
C ALA A 65 -1.10 0.45 0.23
N ALA A 66 -0.39 1.48 0.71
CA ALA A 66 0.56 1.34 1.80
C ALA A 66 -0.14 0.89 3.10
N ALA A 67 -1.19 1.60 3.52
CA ALA A 67 -1.96 1.23 4.70
C ALA A 67 -2.55 -0.19 4.56
N PHE A 68 -3.09 -0.52 3.38
CA PHE A 68 -3.63 -1.83 3.04
C PHE A 68 -2.62 -2.95 3.28
N TRP A 69 -1.44 -2.86 2.68
CA TRP A 69 -0.44 -3.93 2.77
C TRP A 69 0.13 -4.07 4.18
N ALA A 70 0.28 -2.96 4.91
CA ALA A 70 0.71 -3.00 6.30
C ALA A 70 -0.31 -3.73 7.18
N VAL A 71 -1.60 -3.50 6.98
CA VAL A 71 -2.68 -4.19 7.70
C VAL A 71 -2.79 -5.65 7.26
N TYR A 72 -2.71 -5.94 5.96
CA TYR A 72 -2.67 -7.30 5.42
C TYR A 72 -1.61 -8.14 6.13
N ALA A 73 -0.41 -7.60 6.34
CA ALA A 73 0.69 -8.33 7.00
C ALA A 73 0.36 -8.84 8.41
N CYS A 74 -0.61 -8.23 9.11
CA CYS A 74 -0.99 -8.59 10.48
C CYS A 74 -2.10 -9.65 10.58
N PHE A 75 -2.79 -9.98 9.48
CA PHE A 75 -3.82 -11.03 9.49
C PHE A 75 -3.21 -12.43 9.47
N GLU A 76 -3.71 -13.33 10.31
CA GLU A 76 -3.15 -14.70 10.45
C GLU A 76 -3.43 -15.55 9.22
N ASP A 77 -4.64 -15.47 8.70
CA ASP A 77 -5.02 -16.12 7.47
C ASP A 77 -4.70 -15.22 6.28
N VAL A 78 -4.57 -15.85 5.11
CA VAL A 78 -4.57 -15.10 3.86
C VAL A 78 -6.02 -14.74 3.56
N VAL A 79 -6.44 -13.57 4.04
CA VAL A 79 -7.80 -13.05 3.87
C VAL A 79 -7.84 -12.02 2.75
N GLY A 80 -8.99 -11.93 2.09
CA GLY A 80 -9.34 -10.78 1.29
C GLY A 80 -9.57 -9.56 2.18
N LEU A 81 -9.04 -8.41 1.77
CA LEU A 81 -9.32 -7.13 2.38
C LEU A 81 -9.85 -6.18 1.31
N THR A 82 -10.82 -5.35 1.66
CA THR A 82 -11.23 -4.21 0.81
C THR A 82 -11.20 -2.93 1.62
N THR A 83 -10.87 -1.82 0.95
CA THR A 83 -10.96 -0.49 1.54
C THR A 83 -12.44 -0.10 1.71
N VAL A 84 -12.80 0.35 2.91
CA VAL A 84 -14.14 0.88 3.26
C VAL A 84 -14.14 2.40 3.14
N GLU A 85 -13.12 3.05 3.70
CA GLU A 85 -12.93 4.49 3.61
C GLU A 85 -11.45 4.84 3.70
N ILE A 86 -11.12 6.03 3.20
CA ILE A 86 -9.83 6.68 3.41
C ILE A 86 -10.02 8.14 3.76
N LYS A 87 -9.12 8.66 4.59
CA LYS A 87 -8.95 10.10 4.83
C LYS A 87 -7.52 10.51 4.53
N VAL A 88 -7.33 11.42 3.57
CA VAL A 88 -6.02 11.92 3.15
C VAL A 88 -5.91 13.41 3.45
N ASN A 89 -4.78 13.84 4.00
CA ASN A 89 -4.37 15.24 4.07
C ASN A 89 -3.16 15.44 3.16
N TYR A 90 -3.20 16.48 2.31
CA TYR A 90 -2.11 16.86 1.42
C TYR A 90 -1.38 18.06 2.04
N LEU A 91 -0.06 17.97 2.16
CA LEU A 91 0.78 18.94 2.87
C LEU A 91 1.74 19.69 1.95
N ALA A 92 2.18 19.06 0.85
CA ALA A 92 3.06 19.69 -0.13
C ALA A 92 2.78 19.22 -1.56
N PRO A 93 2.95 20.10 -2.57
CA PRO A 93 2.87 19.71 -3.98
C PRO A 93 4.13 18.97 -4.44
N VAL A 94 3.96 18.10 -5.44
CA VAL A 94 5.03 17.33 -6.07
C VAL A 94 4.96 17.48 -7.58
N LYS A 95 6.13 17.59 -8.23
CA LYS A 95 6.27 17.77 -9.68
C LYS A 95 7.16 16.72 -10.34
N GLU A 96 8.11 16.15 -9.59
CA GLU A 96 9.13 15.24 -10.11
C GLU A 96 9.70 14.38 -8.98
N GLY A 97 10.58 13.44 -9.34
CA GLY A 97 11.22 12.51 -8.41
C GLY A 97 10.31 11.35 -8.04
N ARG A 98 10.48 10.83 -6.83
CA ARG A 98 9.70 9.72 -6.30
C ARG A 98 8.84 10.14 -5.13
N LEU A 99 7.72 9.44 -5.01
CA LEU A 99 6.90 9.41 -3.80
C LEU A 99 7.19 8.12 -3.05
N ILE A 100 7.50 8.24 -1.77
CA ILE A 100 7.82 7.14 -0.85
C ILE A 100 6.68 7.03 0.15
N ALA A 101 5.85 6.01 0.01
CA ALA A 101 4.72 5.76 0.91
C ALA A 101 5.05 4.67 1.92
N LYS A 102 4.92 4.99 3.22
CA LYS A 102 5.18 4.05 4.33
C LYS A 102 3.88 3.80 5.07
N GLY A 103 3.43 2.56 5.08
CA GLY A 103 2.20 2.16 5.76
C GLY A 103 2.48 1.48 7.09
N ARG A 104 1.58 1.65 8.05
CA ARG A 104 1.61 0.95 9.33
C ARG A 104 0.21 0.48 9.74
N CYS A 105 0.16 -0.74 10.26
CA CYS A 105 -1.05 -1.30 10.86
C CYS A 105 -1.28 -0.68 12.25
N ILE A 106 -2.42 -0.02 12.43
CA ILE A 106 -2.88 0.46 13.74
C ILE A 106 -3.60 -0.67 14.48
N LYS A 107 -4.49 -1.39 13.78
CA LYS A 107 -5.26 -2.49 14.36
C LYS A 107 -5.67 -3.50 13.29
N ALA A 108 -5.49 -4.79 13.57
CA ALA A 108 -6.08 -5.88 12.81
C ALA A 108 -7.11 -6.59 13.69
N GLY A 109 -8.39 -6.29 13.50
CA GLY A 109 -9.50 -6.95 14.20
C GLY A 109 -10.04 -8.16 13.42
N LYS A 110 -11.15 -8.72 13.87
CA LYS A 110 -11.78 -9.89 13.20
C LYS A 110 -12.35 -9.56 11.82
N SER A 111 -13.08 -8.45 11.70
CA SER A 111 -13.77 -8.04 10.47
C SER A 111 -13.29 -6.70 9.91
N ILE A 112 -12.59 -5.90 10.71
CA ILE A 112 -12.12 -4.57 10.34
C ILE A 112 -10.63 -4.44 10.68
N GLY A 113 -9.88 -3.90 9.74
CA GLY A 113 -8.51 -3.43 9.92
C GLY A 113 -8.44 -1.90 9.84
N LEU A 114 -7.46 -1.31 10.52
CA LEU A 114 -7.17 0.12 10.46
C LEU A 114 -5.67 0.30 10.26
N GLY A 115 -5.29 1.06 9.23
CA GLY A 115 -3.91 1.44 8.95
C GLY A 115 -3.75 2.93 8.77
N ASP A 116 -2.54 3.44 9.01
CA ASP A 116 -2.12 4.77 8.58
C ASP A 116 -0.97 4.67 7.58
N ALA A 117 -0.75 5.77 6.85
CA ALA A 117 0.39 5.91 5.98
C ALA A 117 0.84 7.36 5.84
N THR A 118 2.14 7.54 5.61
CA THR A 118 2.77 8.80 5.23
C THR A 118 3.34 8.69 3.82
N ILE A 119 3.42 9.82 3.12
CA ILE A 119 4.11 9.95 1.83
C ILE A 119 5.17 11.03 1.96
N GLU A 120 6.41 10.68 1.64
CA GLU A 120 7.57 11.58 1.57
C GLU A 120 8.05 11.70 0.11
N ASP A 121 8.69 12.81 -0.25
CA ASP A 121 9.45 12.89 -1.50
C ASP A 121 10.92 12.43 -1.30
N ASP A 122 11.71 12.38 -2.38
CA ASP A 122 13.13 11.99 -2.34
C ASP A 122 14.00 12.84 -1.39
N LYS A 123 13.51 14.02 -0.97
CA LYS A 123 14.21 14.93 -0.06
C LYS A 123 13.76 14.74 1.39
N GLY A 124 12.92 13.74 1.66
CA GLY A 124 12.36 13.45 2.99
C GLY A 124 11.28 14.46 3.42
N ARG A 125 10.74 15.27 2.50
CA ARG A 125 9.69 16.22 2.83
C ARG A 125 8.35 15.49 2.84
N LEU A 126 7.57 15.66 3.90
CA LEU A 126 6.24 15.07 4.03
C LEU A 126 5.27 15.72 3.03
N VAL A 127 4.75 14.90 2.12
CA VAL A 127 3.85 15.28 1.03
C VAL A 127 2.40 15.09 1.42
N ALA A 128 2.08 13.96 2.05
CA ALA A 128 0.73 13.64 2.48
C ALA A 128 0.73 12.64 3.64
N HIS A 129 -0.37 12.55 4.37
CA HIS A 129 -0.60 11.51 5.37
C HIS A 129 -2.10 11.22 5.52
N GLY A 130 -2.43 10.05 6.06
CA GLY A 130 -3.82 9.61 6.11
C GLY A 130 -4.02 8.27 6.78
N THR A 131 -5.29 7.87 6.82
CA THR A 131 -5.77 6.60 7.38
C THR A 131 -6.63 5.86 6.37
N SER A 132 -6.62 4.54 6.46
CA SER A 132 -7.49 3.64 5.68
C SER A 132 -8.15 2.62 6.60
N THR A 133 -9.47 2.51 6.52
CA THR A 133 -10.24 1.46 7.17
C THR A 133 -10.52 0.37 6.16
N LEU A 134 -10.21 -0.87 6.53
CA LEU A 134 -10.33 -2.06 5.70
C LEU A 134 -11.35 -3.02 6.28
N MET A 135 -12.09 -3.72 5.42
CA MET A 135 -13.00 -4.79 5.79
C MET A 135 -12.47 -6.12 5.28
N VAL A 136 -12.55 -7.14 6.13
CA VAL A 136 -12.26 -8.54 5.78
C VAL A 136 -13.40 -9.09 4.94
N ILE A 137 -13.06 -9.71 3.81
CA ILE A 137 -13.98 -10.41 2.93
C ILE A 137 -13.45 -11.83 2.72
N ASP A 138 -14.12 -12.80 3.35
CA ASP A 138 -13.70 -14.21 3.38
C ASP A 138 -13.69 -14.86 1.98
N SER A 139 -14.52 -14.38 1.06
CA SER A 139 -14.64 -14.93 -0.30
C SER A 139 -13.69 -14.31 -1.33
N MET A 140 -12.86 -13.33 -0.92
CA MET A 140 -11.97 -12.64 -1.84
C MET A 140 -10.52 -13.13 -1.66
N GLU A 141 -9.89 -13.49 -2.77
CA GLU A 141 -8.51 -13.99 -2.77
C GLU A 141 -7.66 -13.20 -3.77
N ILE A 142 -6.37 -13.08 -3.47
CA ILE A 142 -5.37 -12.60 -4.42
C ILE A 142 -5.26 -13.65 -5.54
N LYS A 143 -5.21 -13.21 -6.79
CA LYS A 143 -5.05 -14.14 -7.92
C LYS A 143 -3.78 -14.99 -7.73
N GLY A 144 -3.93 -16.31 -7.70
CA GLY A 144 -2.82 -17.25 -7.49
C GLY A 144 -2.50 -17.55 -6.02
N GLN A 145 -3.27 -17.00 -5.07
CA GLN A 145 -3.08 -17.17 -3.62
C GLN A 145 -2.98 -18.63 -3.17
N ALA A 146 -3.74 -19.55 -3.79
CA ALA A 146 -3.67 -20.98 -3.50
C ALA A 146 -2.27 -21.60 -3.68
N THR A 147 -1.36 -20.93 -4.39
CA THR A 147 0.02 -21.38 -4.61
C THR A 147 1.05 -20.64 -3.75
N PHE A 148 0.61 -19.74 -2.88
CA PHE A 148 1.55 -18.96 -2.07
C PHE A 148 2.22 -19.84 -1.02
N PRO A 149 3.50 -19.58 -0.71
CA PRO A 149 4.12 -20.11 0.49
C PRO A 149 3.33 -19.71 1.75
N PRO A 150 3.45 -20.46 2.86
CA PRO A 150 2.85 -20.09 4.13
C PRO A 150 3.22 -18.67 4.51
N LYS A 151 2.26 -17.87 4.98
CA LYS A 151 2.46 -16.44 5.24
C LYS A 151 3.48 -16.15 6.34
N PHE A 152 3.53 -17.01 7.35
CA PHE A 152 4.42 -16.88 8.50
C PHE A 152 5.39 -18.06 8.58
N LEU A 153 6.56 -17.80 9.17
CA LEU A 153 7.54 -18.82 9.55
C LEU A 153 7.14 -19.54 10.84
#